data_AF-A0A497CAX8-F1
#
_entry.id   AF-A0A497CAX8-F1
#
_cell.length_a   1.000
_cell.length_b   1.000
_cell.length_c   1.000
_cell.angle_alpha   90.00
_cell.angle_beta   90.00
_cell.angle_gamma   90.00
#
_symmetry.space_group_name_H-M   'P 1'
#
loop_
_entity.id
_entity.type
_entity.pdbx_description
1 polymer ?
#
loop_
_entity_poly.entity_id
_entity_poly.type
_entity_poly.pdbx_seq_one_letter_code
_entity_poly.pdbx_strand_id
1 'polypeptide(L)'
;MLCLNDIINLNAASLQALVQAVESALTLTQIILAAWRLAMALAVKIVEDELTRRAQRPTEWGPCPHCGRRLRSKGFIKREM
;
A
#
# COMPACT_ATOMS: atom_id res chain seq x y z
N MET A 1 14.49 -8.54 8.13
CA MET A 1 13.36 -8.50 9.07
C MET A 1 13.02 -7.03 9.23
N LEU A 2 11.91 -6.55 8.66
CA LEU A 2 11.54 -5.13 8.75
C LEU A 2 10.95 -4.91 10.14
N CYS A 3 11.62 -4.10 10.97
CA CYS A 3 11.12 -3.78 12.30
C CYS A 3 9.89 -2.86 12.17
N LEU A 4 8.97 -2.95 13.12
CA LEU A 4 7.78 -2.09 13.16
C LEU A 4 8.16 -0.59 13.09
N ASN A 5 9.29 -0.23 13.70
CA ASN A 5 9.87 1.12 13.63
C ASN A 5 10.35 1.52 12.22
N ASP A 6 10.77 0.58 11.38
CA ASP A 6 11.16 0.88 9.99
C ASP A 6 9.94 1.19 9.12
N ILE A 7 8.78 0.63 9.46
CA ILE A 7 7.49 0.92 8.83
C ILE A 7 6.94 2.26 9.34
N ILE A 8 7.16 2.60 10.62
CA ILE A 8 6.71 3.86 11.23
C ILE A 8 7.50 5.08 10.71
N ASN A 9 8.67 4.90 10.08
CA ASN A 9 9.36 5.97 9.36
C ASN A 9 8.58 6.51 8.12
N LEU A 10 7.37 6.00 7.86
CA LEU A 10 6.35 6.68 7.06
C LEU A 10 5.87 7.97 7.77
N ASN A 11 6.65 9.04 7.57
CA ASN A 11 6.43 10.44 7.97
C ASN A 11 5.14 11.09 7.42
N ALA A 12 4.08 10.33 7.15
CA ALA A 12 2.77 10.86 6.85
C ALA A 12 2.11 11.28 8.17
N ALA A 13 1.90 12.59 8.37
CA ALA A 13 1.25 13.15 9.55
C ALA A 13 -0.07 12.43 9.93
N SER A 14 -0.72 11.79 8.96
CA SER A 14 -1.91 10.96 9.14
C SER A 14 -1.68 9.66 9.93
N LEU A 15 -0.53 8.98 9.77
CA LEU A 15 -0.23 7.76 10.52
C LEU A 15 0.15 8.09 11.97
N GLN A 16 0.90 9.17 12.19
CA GLN A 16 1.26 9.62 13.53
C GLN A 16 0.02 9.94 14.37
N ALA A 17 -0.98 10.59 13.77
CA ALA A 17 -2.26 10.86 14.45
C ALA A 17 -3.00 9.57 14.84
N LEU A 18 -2.91 8.51 14.03
CA LEU A 18 -3.52 7.21 14.34
C LEU A 18 -2.76 6.47 15.46
N VAL A 19 -1.43 6.57 15.51
CA VAL A 19 -0.62 6.04 16.60
C VAL A 19 -0.96 6.76 17.91
N GLN A 20 -0.99 8.10 17.90
CA GLN A 20 -1.36 8.89 19.07
C GLN A 20 -2.77 8.56 19.59
N ALA A 21 -3.72 8.27 18.69
CA ALA A 21 -5.06 7.84 19.07
C ALA A 21 -5.09 6.49 19.81
N VAL A 22 -4.15 5.58 19.53
CA VAL A 22 -3.98 4.33 20.28
C VAL A 22 -3.38 4.61 21.66
N GLU A 23 -2.32 5.43 21.71
CA GLU A 23 -1.60 5.76 22.95
C GLU A 23 -2.45 6.53 23.96
N SER A 24 -3.38 7.37 23.48
CA SER A 24 -4.26 8.20 24.31
C SER A 24 -5.62 7.55 24.63
N ALA A 25 -5.88 6.34 24.16
CA ALA A 25 -7.15 5.66 24.39
C ALA A 25 -7.31 5.24 25.87
N LEU A 26 -8.48 5.52 26.46
CA LEU A 26 -8.75 5.31 27.89
C LEU A 26 -9.52 4.02 28.18
N THR A 27 -10.15 3.44 27.17
CA THR A 27 -10.96 2.23 27.32
C THR A 27 -10.53 1.16 26.34
N LEU A 28 -10.78 -0.11 26.68
CA LEU A 28 -10.50 -1.24 25.81
C LEU A 28 -11.14 -1.07 24.43
N THR A 29 -12.40 -0.63 24.38
CA THR A 29 -13.11 -0.38 23.12
C THR A 29 -12.42 0.70 22.28
N GLN A 30 -11.97 1.79 22.91
CA GLN A 30 -11.22 2.85 22.20
C GLN A 30 -9.88 2.32 21.67
N ILE A 31 -9.16 1.53 22.46
CA ILE A 31 -7.89 0.90 22.03
C ILE A 31 -8.14 0.03 20.80
N ILE A 32 -9.15 -0.84 20.84
CA ILE A 32 -9.48 -1.74 19.71
C ILE A 32 -9.81 -0.95 18.46
N LEU A 33 -10.67 0.07 18.56
CA LEU A 33 -11.07 0.89 17.41
C LEU A 33 -9.90 1.70 16.83
N ALA A 34 -9.07 2.29 17.69
CA ALA A 34 -7.90 3.05 17.27
C ALA A 34 -6.87 2.13 16.59
N ALA A 35 -6.58 0.97 17.18
CA ALA A 35 -5.65 0.00 16.62
C ALA A 35 -6.13 -0.56 15.28
N TRP A 36 -7.43 -0.83 15.15
CA TRP A 36 -8.02 -1.27 13.88
C TRP A 36 -7.82 -0.24 12.76
N ARG A 37 -8.08 1.05 13.05
CA ARG A 37 -7.89 2.13 12.08
C ARG A 37 -6.43 2.26 11.66
N LEU A 38 -5.50 2.18 12.61
CA LEU A 38 -4.07 2.18 12.34
C LEU A 38 -3.66 0.99 11.46
N ALA A 39 -4.12 -0.22 11.78
CA ALA A 39 -3.81 -1.42 11.02
C ALA A 39 -4.31 -1.33 9.57
N MET A 40 -5.53 -0.83 9.35
CA MET A 40 -6.08 -0.62 8.01
C MET A 40 -5.26 0.38 7.20
N ALA A 41 -4.89 1.52 7.79
CA ALA A 41 -4.06 2.53 7.11
C ALA A 41 -2.68 1.96 6.74
N LEU A 42 -2.09 1.18 7.63
CA LEU A 42 -0.81 0.52 7.41
C LEU A 42 -0.89 -0.53 6.29
N ALA A 43 -1.93 -1.36 6.29
CA ALA A 43 -2.15 -2.36 5.26
C ALA A 43 -2.25 -1.72 3.86
N VAL A 44 -2.99 -0.61 3.73
CA VAL A 44 -3.07 0.15 2.48
C VAL A 44 -1.69 0.63 2.04
N LYS A 45 -0.92 1.26 2.94
CA LYS A 45 0.42 1.78 2.59
C LYS A 45 1.39 0.71 2.16
N ILE A 46 1.40 -0.44 2.83
CA ILE A 46 2.23 -1.59 2.45
C ILE A 46 1.87 -2.08 1.04
N VAL A 47 0.58 -2.15 0.71
CA VAL A 47 0.12 -2.56 -0.61
C VAL A 47 0.51 -1.52 -1.67
N GLU A 48 0.31 -0.22 -1.40
CA GLU A 48 0.70 0.87 -2.30
C GLU A 48 2.20 0.85 -2.61
N ASP A 49 3.04 0.68 -1.60
CA ASP A 49 4.50 0.62 -1.75
C ASP A 49 4.93 -0.59 -2.57
N GLU A 50 4.33 -1.77 -2.32
CA GLU A 50 4.62 -2.97 -3.09
C GLU A 50 4.14 -2.84 -4.55
N LEU A 51 2.96 -2.29 -4.77
CA LEU A 51 2.45 -2.03 -6.12
C LEU A 51 3.34 -1.04 -6.87
N THR A 52 3.81 0.02 -6.20
CA THR A 52 4.73 1.01 -6.76
C THR A 52 6.06 0.37 -7.14
N ARG A 53 6.63 -0.44 -6.23
CA ARG A 53 7.86 -1.20 -6.48
C ARG A 53 7.70 -2.17 -7.65
N ARG A 54 6.57 -2.87 -7.76
CA ARG A 54 6.27 -3.76 -8.90
C ARG A 54 6.12 -2.99 -10.20
N ALA A 55 5.45 -1.84 -10.18
CA ALA A 55 5.26 -1.00 -11.35
C ALA A 55 6.58 -0.46 -11.93
N GLN A 56 7.60 -0.25 -11.09
CA GLN A 56 8.93 0.18 -11.52
C GLN A 56 9.76 -0.96 -12.14
N ARG A 57 9.41 -2.22 -11.92
CA ARG A 57 10.15 -3.35 -12.51
C ARG A 57 9.83 -3.45 -14.01
N PRO A 58 10.83 -3.62 -14.88
CA PRO A 58 10.61 -3.93 -16.28
C PRO A 58 9.74 -5.18 -16.38
N THR A 59 8.58 -5.06 -17.04
CA THR A 59 7.76 -6.22 -17.33
C THR A 59 8.22 -6.79 -18.66
N GLU A 60 8.80 -7.99 -18.64
CA GLU A 60 9.13 -8.72 -19.87
C GLU A 60 7.85 -9.29 -20.47
N TRP A 61 7.33 -8.56 -21.45
CA TRP A 61 6.20 -9.01 -22.24
C TRP A 61 6.67 -9.98 -23.31
N GLY A 62 6.35 -11.26 -23.12
CA GLY A 62 6.57 -12.28 -24.14
C GLY A 62 5.77 -12.03 -25.43
N PRO A 63 6.06 -12.77 -26.52
CA PRO A 63 5.23 -12.74 -27.71
C PRO A 63 3.82 -13.30 -27.40
N CYS A 64 2.80 -12.77 -28.06
CA CYS A 64 1.44 -13.28 -27.96
C CYS A 64 1.38 -14.75 -28.42
N PRO A 65 0.79 -15.68 -27.64
CA PRO A 65 0.75 -17.10 -28.01
C PRO A 65 -0.08 -17.38 -29.27
N HIS A 66 -0.97 -16.47 -29.67
CA HIS A 66 -1.80 -16.63 -30.86
C HIS A 66 -1.22 -16.00 -32.13
N CYS A 67 -0.53 -14.86 -32.02
CA CYS A 67 -0.09 -14.09 -33.20
C CYS A 67 1.41 -13.76 -33.22
N GLY A 68 2.18 -14.15 -32.21
CA GLY A 68 3.63 -13.96 -32.13
C GLY A 68 4.11 -12.51 -31.94
N ARG A 69 3.21 -11.52 -32.05
CA ARG A 69 3.56 -10.10 -31.86
C ARG A 69 3.94 -9.82 -30.42
N ARG A 70 4.93 -8.94 -30.19
CA ARG A 70 5.30 -8.46 -28.86
C ARG A 70 4.09 -7.81 -28.19
N LEU A 71 3.73 -8.29 -27.00
CA LEU A 71 2.75 -7.62 -26.16
C LEU A 71 3.34 -6.29 -25.69
N ARG A 72 2.56 -5.22 -25.76
CA ARG A 72 2.91 -3.92 -25.19
C ARG A 72 1.83 -3.55 -24.20
N SER A 73 2.22 -2.99 -23.06
CA SER A 73 1.21 -2.44 -22.15
C SER A 73 0.45 -1.33 -22.88
N LYS A 74 -0.84 -1.23 -22.61
CA LYS A 74 -1.68 -0.12 -23.10
C LYS A 74 -1.36 1.21 -22.40
N GLY A 75 -0.50 1.20 -21.39
CA GLY A 75 -0.29 2.33 -20.49
C GLY A 75 -1.49 2.57 -19.56
N PHE A 76 -1.43 3.66 -18.80
CA PHE A 76 -2.56 4.14 -18.00
C PHE A 76 -3.56 4.86 -18.92
N ILE A 77 -4.51 4.12 -19.47
CA ILE A 77 -5.62 4.73 -20.21
C ILE A 77 -6.67 5.18 -19.19
N LYS A 78 -7.25 6.38 -19.39
CA LYS A 78 -8.40 6.82 -18.60
C LYS A 78 -9.52 5.80 -18.75
N ARG A 79 -10.07 5.33 -17.63
CA ARG A 79 -11.20 4.43 -17.64
C ARG A 79 -12.42 5.26 -18.04
N GLU A 80 -12.97 5.03 -19.23
CA GLU A 80 -14.26 5.59 -19.61
C GLU A 80 -15.34 4.93 -18.75
N MET A 81 -16.17 5.76 -18.11
CA MET A 81 -17.38 5.36 -17.41
C MET A 81 -18.59 5.65 -18.31
#